data_AF-A0A7S3H6S7-F1
#
_entry.id   AF-A0A7S3H6S7-F1
#
_cell.length_a   1.000
_cell.length_b   1.000
_cell.length_c   1.000
_cell.angle_alpha   90.00
_cell.angle_beta   90.00
_cell.angle_gamma   90.00
#
_symmetry.space_group_name_H-M   'P 1'
#
loop_
_entity.id
_entity.type
_entity.pdbx_description
1 polymer ?
#
loop_
_entity_poly.entity_id
_entity_poly.type
_entity_poly.pdbx_seq_one_letter_code
_entity_poly.pdbx_strand_id
1 'polypeptide(L)'
;RHNNSIMDGLKTELLEKVKGADNSAAIAAIEPLLREAEKVAQLTLKNSKMTVPQMKTLAEKVTRVLEVTKAAFTSANQAVCPIDPSLDEDVQKKLRFLVAPQIKKPLQQLGQLDRRLNRLKNLLKMFLGDISQKHGSSYKEARLKLVKVARKEMAAKELDLDKLFESASKGATELDDIAFVMFANSLDKKVKKDASEEEETLEITSEEVSAVFSAFVPEGKQTMDSEAFGRCLCLRLTVVKPTTLTSELSIAESKTLRALKVGEILEQLEGPEKEGRTAVKRVRVKALKDGKIGWASIAGNAGSIFLKASDV
;
A
#
# COMPACT_ATOMS: atom_id res chain seq x y z
N ARG A 1 -59.94 3.92 -2.99
CA ARG A 1 -60.29 5.36 -2.90
C ARG A 1 -59.46 6.09 -1.84
N HIS A 2 -59.28 5.52 -0.64
CA HIS A 2 -58.49 6.14 0.44
C HIS A 2 -56.99 6.36 0.08
N ASN A 3 -56.32 5.35 -0.48
CA ASN A 3 -54.89 5.46 -0.86
C ASN A 3 -54.60 6.46 -2.00
N ASN A 4 -55.53 6.66 -2.94
CA ASN A 4 -55.36 7.67 -4.00
C ASN A 4 -55.51 9.09 -3.44
N SER A 5 -56.39 9.29 -2.46
CA SER A 5 -56.58 10.59 -1.79
C SER A 5 -55.35 11.00 -0.98
N ILE A 6 -54.70 10.05 -0.31
CA ILE A 6 -53.46 10.28 0.46
C ILE A 6 -52.32 10.65 -0.50
N MET A 7 -52.18 9.90 -1.61
CA MET A 7 -51.20 10.20 -2.65
C MET A 7 -51.41 11.57 -3.28
N ASP A 8 -52.65 11.94 -3.57
CA ASP A 8 -52.94 13.25 -4.16
C ASP A 8 -52.65 14.39 -3.18
N GLY A 9 -52.96 14.21 -1.88
CA GLY A 9 -52.57 15.14 -0.82
C GLY A 9 -51.06 15.37 -0.75
N LEU A 10 -50.27 14.29 -0.71
CA LEU A 10 -48.80 14.33 -0.71
C LEU A 10 -48.22 15.04 -1.94
N LYS A 11 -48.84 14.87 -3.12
CA LYS A 11 -48.41 15.57 -4.34
C LYS A 11 -48.62 17.08 -4.22
N THR A 12 -49.79 17.52 -3.77
CA THR A 12 -50.10 18.95 -3.59
C THR A 12 -49.15 19.59 -2.59
N GLU A 13 -48.94 18.95 -1.43
CA GLU A 13 -48.06 19.47 -0.38
C GLU A 13 -46.61 19.57 -0.86
N LEU A 14 -46.12 18.57 -1.59
CA LEU A 14 -44.76 18.57 -2.14
C LEU A 14 -44.58 19.66 -3.21
N LEU A 15 -45.56 19.84 -4.09
CA LEU A 15 -45.51 20.89 -5.12
C LEU A 15 -45.53 22.30 -4.52
N GLU A 16 -46.26 22.50 -3.42
CA GLU A 16 -46.29 23.78 -2.72
C GLU A 16 -44.95 24.08 -2.03
N LYS A 17 -44.36 23.09 -1.35
CA LYS A 17 -43.02 23.18 -0.76
C LYS A 17 -41.95 23.49 -1.81
N VAL A 18 -42.01 22.85 -2.97
CA VAL A 18 -41.03 23.07 -4.06
C VAL A 18 -41.18 24.45 -4.72
N LYS A 19 -42.42 24.96 -4.87
CA LYS A 19 -42.66 26.29 -5.46
C LYS A 19 -42.27 27.45 -4.53
N GLY A 20 -42.40 27.26 -3.22
CA GLY A 20 -42.07 28.29 -2.21
C GLY A 20 -40.62 28.26 -1.71
N ALA A 21 -39.86 27.19 -1.99
CA ALA A 21 -38.51 27.03 -1.48
C ALA A 21 -37.48 27.84 -2.29
N ASP A 22 -36.89 28.86 -1.66
CA ASP A 22 -35.67 29.48 -2.14
C ASP A 22 -34.46 28.57 -1.86
N ASN A 23 -34.24 27.63 -2.78
CA ASN A 23 -33.15 26.66 -2.71
C ASN A 23 -31.78 27.26 -3.08
N SER A 24 -31.73 28.52 -3.49
CA SER A 24 -30.50 29.16 -3.96
C SER A 24 -29.47 29.31 -2.84
N ALA A 25 -29.91 29.61 -1.62
CA ALA A 25 -29.04 29.78 -0.45
C ALA A 25 -28.34 28.47 -0.05
N ALA A 26 -29.08 27.35 -0.04
CA ALA A 26 -28.54 26.04 0.31
C ALA A 26 -27.50 25.55 -0.71
N ILE A 27 -27.72 25.81 -2.00
CA ILE A 27 -26.78 25.49 -3.07
C ILE A 27 -25.55 26.42 -3.01
N ALA A 28 -25.76 27.71 -2.77
CA ALA A 28 -24.68 28.70 -2.69
C ALA A 28 -23.71 28.41 -1.52
N ALA A 29 -24.22 27.85 -0.41
CA ALA A 29 -23.41 27.46 0.75
C ALA A 29 -22.40 26.33 0.45
N ILE A 30 -22.61 25.53 -0.61
CA ILE A 30 -21.69 24.44 -0.99
C ILE A 30 -20.40 24.97 -1.62
N GLU A 31 -20.48 26.05 -2.41
CA GLU A 31 -19.34 26.60 -3.13
C GLU A 31 -18.12 26.93 -2.24
N PRO A 32 -18.26 27.65 -1.10
CA PRO A 32 -17.12 27.92 -0.23
C PRO A 32 -16.52 26.64 0.39
N LEU A 33 -17.36 25.67 0.76
CA LEU A 33 -16.91 24.38 1.30
C LEU A 33 -16.11 23.59 0.25
N LEU A 34 -16.58 23.57 -1.01
CA LEU A 34 -15.86 22.96 -2.11
C LEU A 34 -14.51 23.63 -2.36
N ARG A 35 -14.43 24.97 -2.30
CA ARG A 35 -13.17 25.69 -2.49
C ARG A 35 -12.16 25.37 -1.39
N GLU A 36 -12.63 25.26 -0.15
CA GLU A 36 -11.79 24.82 0.97
C GLU A 36 -11.32 23.37 0.76
N ALA A 37 -12.24 22.46 0.40
CA ALA A 37 -11.92 21.08 0.11
C ALA A 37 -10.91 20.93 -1.03
N GLU A 38 -11.07 21.70 -2.10
CA GLU A 38 -10.15 21.78 -3.24
C GLU A 38 -8.75 22.26 -2.81
N LYS A 39 -8.68 23.31 -1.99
CA LYS A 39 -7.42 23.86 -1.48
C LYS A 39 -6.66 22.85 -0.63
N VAL A 40 -7.34 22.14 0.26
CA VAL A 40 -6.71 21.12 1.12
C VAL A 40 -6.34 19.89 0.31
N ALA A 41 -7.21 19.43 -0.61
CA ALA A 41 -6.94 18.28 -1.45
C ALA A 41 -5.78 18.52 -2.43
N GLN A 42 -5.56 19.73 -2.92
CA GLN A 42 -4.39 20.03 -3.77
C GLN A 42 -3.05 19.74 -3.09
N LEU A 43 -2.99 19.79 -1.76
CA LEU A 43 -1.78 19.46 -1.00
C LEU A 43 -1.39 17.99 -1.16
N THR A 44 -2.34 17.10 -1.45
CA THR A 44 -2.07 15.65 -1.64
C THR A 44 -1.22 15.39 -2.88
N LEU A 45 -1.21 16.30 -3.86
CA LEU A 45 -0.38 16.20 -5.06
C LEU A 45 1.13 16.33 -4.77
N LYS A 46 1.52 16.80 -3.58
CA LYS A 46 2.92 16.91 -3.14
C LYS A 46 3.39 15.69 -2.32
N ASN A 47 2.68 14.57 -2.43
CA ASN A 47 2.92 13.31 -1.70
C ASN A 47 4.38 12.80 -1.74
N SER A 48 5.10 13.00 -2.85
CA SER A 48 6.46 12.51 -3.04
C SER A 48 7.45 13.03 -1.99
N LYS A 49 7.23 14.24 -1.47
CA LYS A 49 8.10 14.90 -0.48
C LYS A 49 7.68 14.70 0.97
N MET A 50 6.56 14.02 1.21
CA MET A 50 5.97 13.87 2.56
C MET A 50 6.36 12.54 3.19
N THR A 51 6.54 12.50 4.51
CA THR A 51 6.65 11.23 5.25
C THR A 51 5.29 10.57 5.42
N VAL A 52 5.24 9.25 5.69
CA VAL A 52 3.97 8.53 5.89
C VAL A 52 3.12 9.16 7.02
N PRO A 53 3.67 9.56 8.19
CA PRO A 53 2.89 10.28 9.21
C PRO A 53 2.32 11.61 8.73
N GLN A 54 3.09 12.40 7.97
CA GLN A 54 2.60 13.65 7.38
C GLN A 54 1.48 13.40 6.36
N MET A 55 1.57 12.32 5.58
CA MET A 55 0.52 11.95 4.64
C MET A 55 -0.76 11.51 5.37
N LYS A 56 -0.65 10.73 6.45
CA LYS A 56 -1.80 10.31 7.27
C LYS A 56 -2.54 11.52 7.86
N THR A 57 -1.81 12.44 8.50
CA THR A 57 -2.41 13.66 9.07
C THR A 57 -3.09 14.54 8.00
N LEU A 58 -2.53 14.61 6.79
CA LEU A 58 -3.16 15.32 5.68
C LEU A 58 -4.42 14.58 5.18
N ALA A 59 -4.39 13.25 5.09
CA ALA A 59 -5.54 12.45 4.68
C ALA A 59 -6.72 12.63 5.63
N GLU A 60 -6.47 12.68 6.94
CA GLU A 60 -7.49 12.99 7.94
C GLU A 60 -8.09 14.38 7.74
N LYS A 61 -7.26 15.40 7.49
CA LYS A 61 -7.73 16.76 7.20
C LYS A 61 -8.64 16.80 5.96
N VAL A 62 -8.20 16.19 4.86
CA VAL A 62 -9.00 16.09 3.63
C VAL A 62 -10.32 15.36 3.88
N THR A 63 -10.27 14.25 4.62
CA THR A 63 -11.47 13.45 4.96
C THR A 63 -12.48 14.28 5.74
N ARG A 64 -12.04 15.01 6.78
CA ARG A 64 -12.92 15.88 7.58
C ARG A 64 -13.61 16.94 6.73
N VAL A 65 -12.87 17.64 5.87
CA VAL A 65 -13.44 18.69 5.01
C VAL A 65 -14.41 18.09 3.98
N LEU A 66 -14.11 16.91 3.44
CA LEU A 66 -15.02 16.23 2.50
C LEU A 66 -16.30 15.73 3.17
N GLU A 67 -16.26 15.27 4.41
CA GLU A 67 -17.47 14.87 5.16
C GLU A 67 -18.36 16.08 5.46
N VAL A 68 -17.78 17.22 5.86
CA VAL A 68 -18.53 18.48 6.03
C VAL A 68 -19.18 18.91 4.71
N THR A 69 -18.42 18.86 3.61
CA THR A 69 -18.92 19.21 2.28
C THR A 69 -20.06 18.27 1.86
N LYS A 70 -19.89 16.96 2.06
CA LYS A 70 -20.90 15.94 1.76
C LYS A 70 -22.18 16.13 2.58
N ALA A 71 -22.07 16.47 3.86
CA ALA A 71 -23.23 16.80 4.69
C ALA A 71 -24.01 18.00 4.13
N ALA A 72 -23.31 19.05 3.67
CA ALA A 72 -23.95 20.19 3.02
C ALA A 72 -24.66 19.80 1.72
N PHE A 73 -24.08 18.90 0.91
CA PHE A 73 -24.77 18.33 -0.26
C PHE A 73 -26.03 17.55 0.10
N THR A 74 -26.01 16.76 1.17
CA THR A 74 -27.19 16.03 1.64
C THR A 74 -28.29 17.01 2.05
N SER A 75 -27.95 18.03 2.83
CA SER A 75 -28.90 19.07 3.25
C SER A 75 -29.46 19.85 2.06
N ALA A 76 -28.63 20.22 1.08
CA ALA A 76 -29.09 20.91 -0.12
C ALA A 76 -29.95 20.03 -1.03
N ASN A 77 -29.64 18.75 -1.17
CA ASN A 77 -30.50 17.79 -1.88
C ASN A 77 -31.87 17.65 -1.19
N GLN A 78 -31.91 17.58 0.15
CA GLN A 78 -33.15 17.49 0.91
C GLN A 78 -33.98 18.79 0.80
N ALA A 79 -33.33 19.96 0.77
CA ALA A 79 -34.01 21.24 0.56
C ALA A 79 -34.61 21.35 -0.86
N VAL A 80 -33.83 20.99 -1.89
CA VAL A 80 -34.27 20.99 -3.29
C VAL A 80 -35.36 19.96 -3.56
N CYS A 81 -35.25 18.78 -2.95
CA CYS A 81 -36.15 17.66 -3.14
C CYS A 81 -36.57 17.09 -1.77
N PRO A 82 -37.52 17.74 -1.08
CA PRO A 82 -37.96 17.37 0.27
C PRO A 82 -38.90 16.17 0.22
N ILE A 83 -38.37 15.02 -0.20
CA ILE A 83 -39.06 13.75 -0.19
C ILE A 83 -38.69 13.02 1.09
N ASP A 84 -39.71 12.49 1.77
CA ASP A 84 -39.52 11.72 2.97
C ASP A 84 -38.82 10.38 2.64
N PRO A 85 -37.62 10.12 3.20
CA PRO A 85 -36.87 8.89 2.92
C PRO A 85 -37.53 7.63 3.51
N SER A 86 -38.52 7.75 4.39
CA SER A 86 -39.27 6.62 4.96
C SER A 86 -40.35 6.06 4.02
N LEU A 87 -40.68 6.78 2.94
CA LEU A 87 -41.66 6.34 1.95
C LEU A 87 -41.14 5.15 1.14
N ASP A 88 -42.07 4.35 0.61
CA ASP A 88 -41.76 3.27 -0.32
C ASP A 88 -40.99 3.77 -1.57
N GLU A 89 -40.02 3.00 -2.06
CA GLU A 89 -39.16 3.40 -3.18
C GLU A 89 -39.95 3.79 -4.44
N ASP A 90 -41.04 3.09 -4.74
CA ASP A 90 -41.85 3.36 -5.93
C ASP A 90 -42.67 4.65 -5.75
N VAL A 91 -43.05 4.98 -4.51
CA VAL A 91 -43.68 6.25 -4.17
C VAL A 91 -42.66 7.38 -4.28
N GLN A 92 -41.44 7.21 -3.77
CA GLN A 92 -40.36 8.20 -3.91
C GLN A 92 -40.06 8.49 -5.39
N LYS A 93 -39.96 7.45 -6.24
CA LYS A 93 -39.73 7.62 -7.69
C LYS A 93 -40.85 8.41 -8.36
N LYS A 94 -42.12 8.11 -8.04
CA LYS A 94 -43.29 8.83 -8.58
C LYS A 94 -43.29 10.30 -8.16
N LEU A 95 -43.00 10.58 -6.88
CA LEU A 95 -42.89 11.95 -6.37
C LEU A 95 -41.75 12.72 -7.03
N ARG A 96 -40.56 12.11 -7.19
CA ARG A 96 -39.44 12.70 -7.92
C ARG A 96 -39.80 13.07 -9.36
N PHE A 97 -40.50 12.18 -10.07
CA PHE A 97 -40.93 12.45 -11.44
C PHE A 97 -41.87 13.66 -11.54
N LEU A 98 -42.76 13.83 -10.57
CA LEU A 98 -43.72 14.94 -10.53
C LEU A 98 -43.05 16.29 -10.28
N VAL A 99 -42.07 16.36 -9.39
CA VAL A 99 -41.36 17.62 -9.08
C VAL A 99 -40.24 17.94 -10.07
N ALA A 100 -39.75 16.96 -10.84
CA ALA A 100 -38.61 17.09 -11.74
C ALA A 100 -38.63 18.34 -12.64
N PRO A 101 -39.76 18.76 -13.25
CA PRO A 101 -39.78 19.97 -14.07
C PRO A 101 -39.49 21.26 -13.29
N GLN A 102 -39.87 21.30 -12.01
CA GLN A 102 -39.74 22.48 -11.14
C GLN A 102 -38.34 22.55 -10.50
N ILE A 103 -37.73 21.39 -10.21
CA ILE A 103 -36.41 21.32 -9.57
C ILE A 103 -35.24 21.10 -10.54
N LYS A 104 -35.52 21.07 -11.85
CA LYS A 104 -34.52 20.78 -12.90
C LYS A 104 -33.27 21.66 -12.81
N LYS A 105 -33.44 22.98 -12.70
CA LYS A 105 -32.33 23.93 -12.63
C LYS A 105 -31.48 23.73 -11.34
N PRO A 106 -32.07 23.72 -10.13
CA PRO A 106 -31.35 23.38 -8.90
C PRO A 106 -30.61 22.04 -8.95
N LEU A 107 -31.25 20.99 -9.47
CA LEU A 107 -30.61 19.67 -9.61
C LEU A 107 -29.43 19.70 -10.58
N GLN A 108 -29.52 20.45 -11.68
CA GLN A 108 -28.39 20.61 -12.60
C GLN A 108 -27.21 21.32 -11.93
N GLN A 109 -27.46 22.36 -11.13
CA GLN A 109 -26.42 23.04 -10.37
C GLN A 109 -25.77 22.11 -9.35
N LEU A 110 -26.58 21.39 -8.56
CA LEU A 110 -26.08 20.39 -7.63
C LEU A 110 -25.25 19.30 -8.34
N GLY A 111 -25.70 18.83 -9.49
CA GLY A 111 -24.95 17.85 -10.29
C GLY A 111 -23.61 18.36 -10.81
N GLN A 112 -23.49 19.65 -11.14
CA GLN A 112 -22.21 20.25 -11.52
C GLN A 112 -21.23 20.32 -10.33
N LEU A 113 -21.75 20.71 -9.16
CA LEU A 113 -20.96 20.76 -7.92
C LEU A 113 -20.58 19.35 -7.45
N ASP A 114 -21.47 18.36 -7.59
CA ASP A 114 -21.21 16.97 -7.19
C ASP A 114 -20.08 16.34 -8.01
N ARG A 115 -19.96 16.70 -9.30
CA ARG A 115 -18.80 16.31 -10.11
C ARG A 115 -17.48 16.79 -9.50
N ARG A 116 -17.45 17.99 -8.91
CA ARG A 116 -16.24 18.49 -8.22
C ARG A 116 -15.98 17.68 -6.95
N LEU A 117 -17.00 17.45 -6.13
CA LEU A 117 -16.89 16.61 -4.94
C LEU A 117 -16.36 15.20 -5.27
N ASN A 118 -16.87 14.57 -6.33
CA ASN A 118 -16.43 13.24 -6.75
C ASN A 118 -14.98 13.22 -7.25
N ARG A 119 -14.50 14.28 -7.92
CA ARG A 119 -13.07 14.42 -8.24
C ARG A 119 -12.21 14.44 -6.98
N LEU A 120 -12.63 15.17 -5.93
CA LEU A 120 -11.90 15.23 -4.67
C LEU A 120 -11.91 13.89 -3.92
N LYS A 121 -13.03 13.18 -3.90
CA LYS A 121 -13.11 11.81 -3.36
C LYS A 121 -12.15 10.86 -4.07
N ASN A 122 -12.06 10.96 -5.39
CA ASN A 122 -11.11 10.17 -6.18
C ASN A 122 -9.66 10.52 -5.87
N LEU A 123 -9.33 11.81 -5.69
CA LEU A 123 -8.00 12.25 -5.26
C LEU A 123 -7.65 11.69 -3.87
N LEU A 124 -8.57 11.73 -2.90
CA LEU A 124 -8.36 11.14 -1.58
C LEU A 124 -8.13 9.63 -1.69
N LYS A 125 -8.92 8.92 -2.50
CA LYS A 125 -8.76 7.48 -2.75
C LYS A 125 -7.38 7.17 -3.32
N MET A 126 -6.92 7.92 -4.32
CA MET A 126 -5.58 7.76 -4.89
C MET A 126 -4.49 8.02 -3.84
N PHE A 127 -4.63 9.11 -3.06
CA PHE A 127 -3.66 9.46 -2.02
C PHE A 127 -3.58 8.43 -0.89
N LEU A 128 -4.71 7.84 -0.48
CA LEU A 128 -4.73 6.71 0.45
C LEU A 128 -4.03 5.48 -0.15
N GLY A 129 -4.22 5.23 -1.45
CA GLY A 129 -3.48 4.21 -2.19
C GLY A 129 -1.97 4.46 -2.18
N ASP A 130 -1.54 5.70 -2.40
CA ASP A 130 -0.14 6.09 -2.34
C ASP A 130 0.45 5.91 -0.93
N ILE A 131 -0.32 6.19 0.13
CA ILE A 131 0.09 5.92 1.53
C ILE A 131 0.35 4.42 1.71
N SER A 132 -0.60 3.57 1.29
CA SER A 132 -0.46 2.12 1.38
C SER A 132 0.72 1.60 0.56
N GLN A 133 0.91 2.12 -0.66
CA GLN A 133 2.04 1.75 -1.51
C GLN A 133 3.37 2.20 -0.89
N LYS A 134 3.47 3.42 -0.36
CA LYS A 134 4.69 3.94 0.26
C LYS A 134 5.03 3.18 1.54
N HIS A 135 4.04 2.85 2.35
CA HIS A 135 4.20 1.96 3.50
C HIS A 135 4.67 0.56 3.05
N GLY A 136 4.08 0.03 1.98
CA GLY A 136 4.44 -1.26 1.40
C GLY A 136 5.88 -1.30 0.83
N SER A 137 6.31 -0.25 0.16
CA SER A 137 7.69 -0.12 -0.33
C SER A 137 8.68 0.10 0.81
N SER A 138 8.28 0.87 1.84
CA SER A 138 9.14 1.20 2.99
C SER A 138 9.53 -0.04 3.78
N TYR A 139 8.60 -0.95 4.12
CA TYR A 139 8.99 -2.18 4.84
C TYR A 139 9.84 -3.11 3.95
N LYS A 140 9.61 -3.15 2.63
CA LYS A 140 10.43 -3.95 1.71
C LYS A 140 11.87 -3.44 1.64
N GLU A 141 12.05 -2.13 1.52
CA GLU A 141 13.37 -1.50 1.56
C GLU A 141 14.05 -1.70 2.91
N ALA A 142 13.31 -1.51 4.01
CA ALA A 142 13.80 -1.75 5.36
C ALA A 142 14.22 -3.22 5.57
N ARG A 143 13.43 -4.18 5.08
CA ARG A 143 13.79 -5.61 5.10
C ARG A 143 15.08 -5.87 4.36
N LEU A 144 15.25 -5.32 3.15
CA LEU A 144 16.49 -5.49 2.39
C LEU A 144 17.70 -4.96 3.16
N LYS A 145 17.60 -3.77 3.77
CA LYS A 145 18.65 -3.21 4.61
C LYS A 145 18.95 -4.09 5.82
N LEU A 146 17.91 -4.54 6.52
CA LEU A 146 18.02 -5.41 7.71
C LEU A 146 18.68 -6.75 7.36
N VAL A 147 18.28 -7.38 6.25
CA VAL A 147 18.89 -8.63 5.76
C VAL A 147 20.38 -8.45 5.49
N LYS A 148 20.77 -7.36 4.82
CA LYS A 148 22.19 -7.08 4.52
C LYS A 148 23.02 -6.97 5.80
N VAL A 149 22.52 -6.22 6.77
CA VAL A 149 23.18 -6.00 8.06
C VAL A 149 23.24 -7.29 8.88
N ALA A 150 22.14 -8.05 8.95
CA ALA A 150 22.09 -9.34 9.64
C ALA A 150 23.06 -10.36 9.02
N ARG A 151 23.16 -10.43 7.69
CA ARG A 151 24.11 -11.33 7.00
C ARG A 151 25.57 -10.95 7.26
N LYS A 152 25.89 -9.67 7.31
CA LYS A 152 27.23 -9.20 7.70
C LYS A 152 27.58 -9.73 9.09
N GLU A 153 26.66 -9.60 10.04
CA GLU A 153 26.85 -10.08 11.41
C GLU A 153 27.03 -11.61 11.46
N MET A 154 26.19 -12.35 10.72
CA MET A 154 26.30 -13.81 10.60
C MET A 154 27.66 -14.23 10.03
N ALA A 155 28.17 -13.52 9.01
CA ALA A 155 29.47 -13.80 8.44
C ALA A 155 30.62 -13.43 9.38
N ALA A 156 30.53 -12.30 10.09
CA ALA A 156 31.55 -11.82 11.01
C ALA A 156 31.69 -12.68 12.27
N LYS A 157 30.57 -13.25 12.74
CA LYS A 157 30.50 -14.09 13.95
C LYS A 157 30.35 -15.59 13.66
N GLU A 158 30.38 -15.99 12.40
CA GLU A 158 30.16 -17.38 11.95
C GLU A 158 28.87 -18.00 12.53
N LEU A 159 27.79 -17.22 12.55
CA LEU A 159 26.47 -17.65 13.04
C LEU A 159 25.62 -18.21 11.90
N ASP A 160 24.85 -19.24 12.21
CA ASP A 160 23.72 -19.67 11.39
C ASP A 160 22.43 -18.93 11.82
N LEU A 161 21.32 -19.15 11.10
CA LEU A 161 20.05 -18.46 11.36
C LEU A 161 19.49 -18.79 12.74
N ASP A 162 19.66 -20.03 13.20
CA ASP A 162 19.15 -20.49 14.49
C ASP A 162 19.90 -19.80 15.64
N LYS A 163 21.24 -19.74 15.58
CA LYS A 163 22.06 -18.99 16.55
C LYS A 163 21.78 -17.48 16.49
N LEU A 164 21.52 -16.94 15.30
CA LEU A 164 21.13 -15.54 15.17
C LEU A 164 19.79 -15.29 15.87
N PHE A 165 18.81 -16.19 15.68
CA PHE A 165 17.53 -16.13 16.38
C PHE A 165 17.71 -16.22 17.90
N GLU A 166 18.51 -17.17 18.39
CA GLU A 166 18.82 -17.29 19.83
C GLU A 166 19.43 -16.01 20.39
N SER A 167 20.31 -15.35 19.62
CA SER A 167 20.91 -14.07 20.01
C SER A 167 19.89 -12.92 20.05
N ALA A 168 18.92 -12.92 19.12
CA ALA A 168 17.86 -11.93 19.06
C ALA A 168 16.83 -12.14 20.17
N SER A 169 16.43 -13.39 20.41
CA SER A 169 15.43 -13.79 21.40
C SER A 169 15.99 -13.91 22.82
N LYS A 170 17.32 -13.82 22.98
CA LYS A 170 18.03 -14.07 24.25
C LYS A 170 17.69 -15.44 24.83
N GLY A 171 17.54 -16.44 23.95
CA GLY A 171 17.19 -17.82 24.31
C GLY A 171 15.69 -18.09 24.48
N ALA A 172 14.80 -17.13 24.20
CA ALA A 172 13.37 -17.37 24.15
C ALA A 172 12.97 -18.12 22.87
N THR A 173 11.85 -18.85 22.93
CA THR A 173 11.27 -19.59 21.79
C THR A 173 10.55 -18.69 20.79
N GLU A 174 10.12 -17.52 21.25
CA GLU A 174 9.39 -16.52 20.46
C GLU A 174 9.99 -15.14 20.68
N LEU A 175 9.89 -14.29 19.67
CA LEU A 175 10.43 -12.94 19.64
C LEU A 175 9.28 -11.94 19.44
N ASP A 176 9.16 -10.95 20.33
CA ASP A 176 8.21 -9.85 20.22
C ASP A 176 8.78 -8.66 19.43
N ASP A 177 7.93 -7.67 19.12
CA ASP A 177 8.33 -6.51 18.32
C ASP A 177 9.45 -5.71 19.00
N ILE A 178 9.38 -5.57 20.32
CA ILE A 178 10.36 -4.82 21.11
C ILE A 178 11.73 -5.50 21.01
N ALA A 179 11.80 -6.82 21.23
CA ALA A 179 13.04 -7.57 21.15
C ALA A 179 13.59 -7.59 19.72
N PHE A 180 12.74 -7.68 18.69
CA PHE A 180 13.17 -7.61 17.29
C PHE A 180 13.75 -6.23 16.93
N VAL A 181 13.12 -5.14 17.38
CA VAL A 181 13.64 -3.77 17.20
C VAL A 181 14.96 -3.58 17.97
N MET A 182 15.08 -4.12 19.18
CA MET A 182 16.33 -4.09 19.94
C MET A 182 17.45 -4.86 19.22
N PHE A 183 17.14 -6.03 18.66
CA PHE A 183 18.06 -6.80 17.83
C PHE A 183 18.49 -6.00 16.61
N ALA A 184 17.56 -5.44 15.82
CA ALA A 184 17.93 -4.66 14.64
C ALA A 184 18.80 -3.43 14.97
N ASN A 185 18.60 -2.82 16.13
CA ASN A 185 19.40 -1.69 16.59
C ASN A 185 20.76 -2.07 17.15
N SER A 186 20.97 -3.32 17.57
CA SER A 186 22.27 -3.79 18.05
C SER A 186 23.24 -4.17 16.92
N LEU A 187 22.73 -4.38 15.71
CA LEU A 187 23.54 -4.75 14.55
C LEU A 187 24.37 -3.57 14.02
N ASP A 188 25.57 -3.87 13.52
CA ASP A 188 26.43 -2.87 12.87
C ASP A 188 25.86 -2.47 11.49
N LYS A 189 25.34 -1.24 11.42
CA LYS A 189 24.69 -0.69 10.22
C LYS A 189 25.67 -0.32 9.10
N LYS A 190 26.99 -0.44 9.31
CA LYS A 190 28.00 -0.23 8.27
C LYS A 190 28.07 -1.46 7.37
N VAL A 191 27.80 -1.32 6.09
CA VAL A 191 27.89 -2.42 5.11
C VAL A 191 28.65 -1.96 3.88
N LYS A 192 29.18 -2.92 3.11
CA LYS A 192 29.73 -2.62 1.78
C LYS A 192 28.59 -2.24 0.85
N LYS A 193 28.80 -1.18 0.07
CA LYS A 193 27.87 -0.74 -0.96
C LYS A 193 27.83 -1.73 -2.11
N ASP A 194 26.66 -1.87 -2.74
CA ASP A 194 26.45 -2.87 -3.79
C ASP A 194 27.45 -2.65 -4.96
N ALA A 195 28.25 -3.68 -5.23
CA ALA A 195 29.27 -3.67 -6.29
C ALA A 195 30.38 -2.61 -6.13
N SER A 196 30.70 -2.18 -4.89
CA SER A 196 31.92 -1.44 -4.58
C SER A 196 32.55 -1.88 -3.25
N GLU A 197 33.81 -1.50 -3.04
CA GLU A 197 34.51 -1.72 -1.76
C GLU A 197 34.23 -0.59 -0.74
N GLU A 198 33.47 0.43 -1.12
CA GLU A 198 33.09 1.54 -0.25
C GLU A 198 32.11 1.08 0.83
N GLU A 199 32.33 1.53 2.07
CA GLU A 199 31.38 1.32 3.16
C GLU A 199 30.30 2.41 3.16
N GLU A 200 29.05 2.01 3.32
CA GLU A 200 27.92 2.90 3.58
C GLU A 200 27.26 2.53 4.92
N THR A 201 26.75 3.52 5.63
CA THR A 201 25.95 3.28 6.84
C THR A 201 24.48 3.30 6.44
N LEU A 202 23.79 2.19 6.65
CA LEU A 202 22.37 2.08 6.34
C LEU A 202 21.53 2.68 7.48
N GLU A 203 20.74 3.69 7.15
CA GLU A 203 19.72 4.20 8.07
C GLU A 203 18.48 3.30 8.01
N ILE A 204 18.16 2.70 9.15
CA ILE A 204 16.93 1.94 9.40
C ILE A 204 16.36 2.45 10.71
N THR A 205 15.14 2.96 10.66
CA THR A 205 14.41 3.49 11.82
C THR A 205 13.66 2.38 12.54
N SER A 206 13.35 2.58 13.83
CA SER A 206 12.59 1.60 14.61
C SER A 206 11.18 1.36 14.05
N GLU A 207 10.53 2.39 13.49
CA GLU A 207 9.22 2.27 12.84
C GLU A 207 9.27 1.37 11.60
N GLU A 208 10.32 1.49 10.79
CA GLU A 208 10.55 0.65 9.63
C GLU A 208 10.82 -0.81 10.03
N VAL A 209 11.58 -1.04 11.11
CA VAL A 209 11.83 -2.39 11.64
C VAL A 209 10.55 -3.02 12.17
N SER A 210 9.73 -2.27 12.92
CA SER A 210 8.43 -2.76 13.43
C SER A 210 7.45 -3.06 12.29
N ALA A 211 7.50 -2.28 11.20
CA ALA A 211 6.74 -2.59 9.99
C ALA A 211 7.21 -3.89 9.31
N VAL A 212 8.52 -4.17 9.32
CA VAL A 212 9.06 -5.47 8.88
C VAL A 212 8.57 -6.58 9.79
N PHE A 213 8.68 -6.42 11.12
CA PHE A 213 8.19 -7.41 12.09
C PHE A 213 6.72 -7.77 11.84
N SER A 214 5.86 -6.75 11.79
CA SER A 214 4.42 -6.91 11.57
C SER A 214 4.07 -7.62 10.25
N ALA A 215 4.93 -7.53 9.23
CA ALA A 215 4.71 -8.19 7.95
C ALA A 215 5.01 -9.71 7.97
N PHE A 216 5.78 -10.19 8.96
CA PHE A 216 6.19 -11.60 9.07
C PHE A 216 5.61 -12.32 10.28
N VAL A 217 4.94 -11.60 11.19
CA VAL A 217 4.16 -12.20 12.29
C VAL A 217 2.96 -12.97 11.71
N PRO A 218 2.73 -14.24 12.13
CA PRO A 218 1.56 -14.99 11.71
C PRO A 218 0.24 -14.31 12.10
N GLU A 219 -0.80 -14.48 11.29
CA GLU A 219 -2.11 -13.87 11.53
C GLU A 219 -2.65 -14.27 12.92
N GLY A 220 -3.06 -13.26 13.71
CA GLY A 220 -3.57 -13.45 15.07
C GLY A 220 -2.51 -13.62 16.16
N LYS A 221 -1.21 -13.58 15.83
CA LYS A 221 -0.11 -13.58 16.82
C LYS A 221 0.47 -12.17 17.02
N GLN A 222 1.20 -12.00 18.12
CA GLN A 222 2.01 -10.79 18.42
C GLN A 222 3.50 -11.06 18.45
N THR A 223 3.89 -12.32 18.27
CA THR A 223 5.25 -12.83 18.34
C THR A 223 5.59 -13.62 17.07
N MET A 224 6.88 -13.72 16.76
CA MET A 224 7.40 -14.58 15.69
C MET A 224 8.29 -15.69 16.26
N ASP A 225 8.20 -16.87 15.67
CA ASP A 225 9.07 -18.01 15.95
C ASP A 225 10.33 -17.99 15.07
N SER A 226 11.23 -18.96 15.27
CA SER A 226 12.46 -19.09 14.46
C SER A 226 12.15 -19.21 12.96
N GLU A 227 11.06 -19.89 12.58
CA GLU A 227 10.69 -20.05 11.18
C GLU A 227 10.26 -18.71 10.54
N ALA A 228 9.41 -17.94 11.22
CA ALA A 228 9.00 -16.61 10.77
C ALA A 228 10.17 -15.62 10.74
N PHE A 229 11.07 -15.68 11.73
CA PHE A 229 12.32 -14.91 11.73
C PHE A 229 13.23 -15.28 10.54
N GLY A 230 13.35 -16.58 10.26
CA GLY A 230 14.04 -17.09 9.09
C GLY A 230 13.44 -16.56 7.79
N ARG A 231 12.11 -16.58 7.63
CA ARG A 231 11.43 -15.99 6.46
C ARG A 231 11.67 -14.48 6.35
N CYS A 232 11.73 -13.76 7.47
CA CYS A 232 12.05 -12.35 7.49
C CYS A 232 13.46 -12.08 6.93
N LEU A 233 14.47 -12.84 7.39
CA LEU A 233 15.88 -12.62 7.02
C LEU A 233 16.35 -13.37 5.76
N CYS A 234 15.58 -14.34 5.28
CA CYS A 234 15.85 -15.09 4.06
C CYS A 234 15.10 -14.49 2.87
N LEU A 235 15.85 -13.84 1.97
CA LEU A 235 15.30 -13.39 0.69
C LEU A 235 15.11 -14.61 -0.22
N ARG A 236 13.87 -14.87 -0.62
CA ARG A 236 13.52 -15.93 -1.57
C ARG A 236 13.29 -15.36 -2.95
N LEU A 237 13.66 -16.14 -3.96
CA LEU A 237 13.47 -15.84 -5.37
C LEU A 237 12.73 -17.00 -6.03
N THR A 238 11.72 -16.69 -6.82
CA THR A 238 11.02 -17.68 -7.65
C THR A 238 11.51 -17.60 -9.09
N VAL A 239 11.77 -18.76 -9.68
CA VAL A 239 12.10 -18.89 -11.10
C VAL A 239 10.83 -18.67 -11.93
N VAL A 240 10.79 -17.59 -12.71
CA VAL A 240 9.65 -17.23 -13.58
C VAL A 240 9.89 -17.58 -15.05
N LYS A 241 11.15 -17.78 -15.44
CA LYS A 241 11.55 -18.35 -16.73
C LYS A 241 12.68 -19.34 -16.52
N PRO A 242 12.76 -20.43 -17.31
CA PRO A 242 13.86 -21.39 -17.18
C PRO A 242 15.22 -20.69 -17.27
N THR A 243 16.13 -21.07 -16.39
CA THR A 243 17.49 -20.52 -16.34
C THR A 243 18.48 -21.57 -15.84
N THR A 244 19.77 -21.27 -15.82
CA THR A 244 20.83 -22.19 -15.41
C THR A 244 21.46 -21.75 -14.11
N LEU A 245 21.71 -22.71 -13.23
CA LEU A 245 22.56 -22.54 -12.06
C LEU A 245 24.00 -22.87 -12.46
N THR A 246 24.94 -21.98 -12.15
CA THR A 246 26.37 -22.16 -12.45
C THR A 246 27.25 -22.13 -11.21
N SER A 247 28.48 -22.63 -11.31
CA SER A 247 29.40 -22.69 -10.17
C SER A 247 29.90 -21.32 -9.71
N GLU A 248 30.08 -20.38 -10.64
CA GLU A 248 30.77 -19.10 -10.41
C GLU A 248 29.97 -17.91 -10.97
N LEU A 249 30.36 -16.70 -10.51
CA LEU A 249 29.78 -15.42 -10.94
C LEU A 249 30.00 -15.17 -12.44
N SER A 250 31.21 -15.43 -12.96
CA SER A 250 31.55 -15.29 -14.38
C SER A 250 30.71 -16.25 -15.23
N ILE A 251 29.97 -15.75 -16.24
CA ILE A 251 29.18 -16.67 -17.09
C ILE A 251 30.14 -17.54 -17.92
N ALA A 252 31.20 -16.93 -18.46
CA ALA A 252 32.15 -17.57 -19.35
C ALA A 252 33.03 -18.64 -18.69
N GLU A 253 33.41 -18.43 -17.42
CA GLU A 253 34.35 -19.32 -16.70
C GLU A 253 33.63 -20.33 -15.78
N SER A 254 32.31 -20.23 -15.67
CA SER A 254 31.52 -21.11 -14.80
C SER A 254 31.10 -22.41 -15.46
N LYS A 255 30.95 -23.46 -14.64
CA LYS A 255 30.34 -24.74 -15.05
C LYS A 255 28.84 -24.72 -14.79
N THR A 256 28.06 -25.25 -15.71
CA THR A 256 26.62 -25.48 -15.48
C THR A 256 26.43 -26.58 -14.44
N LEU A 257 25.80 -26.26 -13.31
CA LEU A 257 25.48 -27.21 -12.25
C LEU A 257 24.16 -27.94 -12.52
N ARG A 258 23.13 -27.19 -12.96
CA ARG A 258 21.85 -27.72 -13.47
C ARG A 258 20.96 -26.64 -14.07
N ALA A 259 19.89 -27.06 -14.74
CA ALA A 259 18.78 -26.19 -15.12
C ALA A 259 17.82 -25.97 -13.93
N LEU A 260 17.34 -24.74 -13.79
CA LEU A 260 16.30 -24.31 -12.86
C LEU A 260 14.97 -24.18 -13.62
N LYS A 261 13.93 -24.87 -13.14
CA LYS A 261 12.60 -24.87 -13.77
C LYS A 261 11.72 -23.75 -13.20
N VAL A 262 10.74 -23.31 -14.00
CA VAL A 262 9.73 -22.35 -13.55
C VAL A 262 9.01 -22.87 -12.30
N GLY A 263 8.80 -21.99 -11.33
CA GLY A 263 8.18 -22.30 -10.05
C GLY A 263 9.16 -22.79 -8.98
N GLU A 264 10.43 -23.05 -9.30
CA GLU A 264 11.41 -23.39 -8.27
C GLU A 264 11.72 -22.18 -7.37
N ILE A 265 11.84 -22.43 -6.06
CA ILE A 265 12.17 -21.44 -5.04
C ILE A 265 13.66 -21.55 -4.70
N LEU A 266 14.31 -20.39 -4.67
CA LEU A 266 15.73 -20.21 -4.40
C LEU A 266 15.89 -19.30 -3.19
N GLU A 267 16.76 -19.67 -2.26
CA GLU A 267 17.18 -18.81 -1.17
C GLU A 267 18.40 -18.01 -1.63
N GLN A 268 18.32 -16.69 -1.61
CA GLN A 268 19.42 -15.82 -1.97
C GLN A 268 20.45 -15.79 -0.85
N LEU A 269 21.69 -16.15 -1.15
CA LEU A 269 22.82 -16.11 -0.21
C LEU A 269 23.62 -14.82 -0.38
N GLU A 270 23.89 -14.42 -1.63
CA GLU A 270 24.81 -13.33 -1.98
C GLU A 270 24.32 -12.54 -3.21
N GLY A 271 24.80 -11.31 -3.36
CA GLY A 271 24.43 -10.40 -4.45
C GLY A 271 23.11 -9.66 -4.21
N PRO A 272 22.60 -8.90 -5.19
CA PRO A 272 22.95 -8.97 -6.61
C PRO A 272 24.33 -8.39 -6.96
N GLU A 273 25.13 -9.12 -7.72
CA GLU A 273 26.43 -8.68 -8.24
C GLU A 273 26.42 -8.60 -9.76
N LYS A 274 27.14 -7.62 -10.32
CA LYS A 274 27.28 -7.48 -11.77
C LYS A 274 28.36 -8.42 -12.27
N GLU A 275 28.03 -9.22 -13.27
CA GLU A 275 29.02 -10.01 -14.00
C GLU A 275 29.86 -9.07 -14.89
N GLY A 276 31.19 -9.22 -14.82
CA GLY A 276 32.12 -8.20 -15.30
C GLY A 276 32.10 -7.95 -16.82
N ARG A 277 31.69 -8.93 -17.64
CA ARG A 277 31.73 -8.83 -19.11
C ARG A 277 30.41 -8.36 -19.71
N THR A 278 29.29 -8.81 -19.14
CA THR A 278 27.95 -8.59 -19.70
C THR A 278 27.10 -7.62 -18.88
N ALA A 279 27.61 -7.16 -17.72
CA ALA A 279 26.90 -6.33 -16.75
C ALA A 279 25.57 -6.95 -16.26
N VAL A 280 25.36 -8.25 -16.50
CA VAL A 280 24.19 -9.00 -16.04
C VAL A 280 24.24 -9.14 -14.52
N LYS A 281 23.14 -8.80 -13.85
CA LYS A 281 23.02 -8.99 -12.40
C LYS A 281 22.77 -10.46 -12.08
N ARG A 282 23.66 -11.03 -11.27
CA ARG A 282 23.60 -12.42 -10.81
C ARG A 282 23.49 -12.46 -9.30
N VAL A 283 22.92 -13.53 -8.80
CA VAL A 283 22.76 -13.81 -7.37
C VAL A 283 23.30 -15.18 -7.09
N ARG A 284 23.98 -15.31 -5.95
CA ARG A 284 24.32 -16.63 -5.43
C ARG A 284 23.15 -17.13 -4.61
N VAL A 285 22.71 -18.34 -4.90
CA VAL A 285 21.48 -18.89 -4.37
C VAL A 285 21.68 -20.34 -3.94
N LYS A 286 20.88 -20.79 -2.98
CA LYS A 286 20.64 -22.19 -2.64
C LYS A 286 19.27 -22.60 -3.17
N ALA A 287 19.20 -23.60 -4.03
CA ALA A 287 17.91 -24.10 -4.50
C ALA A 287 17.23 -24.93 -3.41
N LEU A 288 16.00 -24.60 -3.03
CA LEU A 288 15.30 -25.34 -1.96
C LEU A 288 14.95 -26.78 -2.37
N LYS A 289 14.81 -27.03 -3.66
CA LYS A 289 14.43 -28.33 -4.21
C LYS A 289 15.48 -29.41 -3.96
N ASP A 290 16.77 -29.08 -4.07
CA ASP A 290 17.87 -30.05 -4.06
C ASP A 290 19.10 -29.57 -3.24
N GLY A 291 18.99 -28.43 -2.57
CA GLY A 291 20.05 -27.88 -1.72
C GLY A 291 21.28 -27.35 -2.48
N LYS A 292 21.31 -27.42 -3.81
CA LYS A 292 22.48 -27.01 -4.60
C LYS A 292 22.69 -25.51 -4.54
N ILE A 293 23.94 -25.12 -4.30
CA ILE A 293 24.38 -23.73 -4.23
C ILE A 293 25.10 -23.36 -5.53
N GLY A 294 24.78 -22.19 -6.08
CA GLY A 294 25.45 -21.65 -7.25
C GLY A 294 24.93 -20.26 -7.63
N TRP A 295 25.33 -19.79 -8.80
CA TRP A 295 24.97 -18.48 -9.33
C TRP A 295 23.88 -18.58 -10.40
N ALA A 296 22.89 -17.68 -10.31
CA ALA A 296 21.80 -17.56 -11.28
C ALA A 296 21.61 -16.10 -11.69
N SER A 297 21.23 -15.87 -12.94
CA SER A 297 20.99 -14.52 -13.46
C SER A 297 19.57 -14.06 -13.12
N ILE A 298 19.42 -12.85 -12.57
CA ILE A 298 18.10 -12.29 -12.27
C ILE A 298 17.36 -11.94 -13.58
N ALA A 299 18.08 -11.29 -14.50
CA ALA A 299 17.59 -10.93 -15.82
C ALA A 299 18.71 -11.07 -16.86
N GLY A 300 18.35 -11.39 -18.10
CA GLY A 300 19.28 -11.44 -19.23
C GLY A 300 19.59 -10.06 -19.79
N ASN A 301 20.63 -9.97 -20.61
CA ASN A 301 21.04 -8.73 -21.30
C ASN A 301 19.94 -8.13 -22.20
N ALA A 302 19.08 -8.97 -22.79
CA ALA A 302 17.93 -8.58 -23.61
C ALA A 302 16.65 -8.26 -22.80
N GLY A 303 16.76 -8.06 -21.47
CA GLY A 303 15.65 -7.66 -20.61
C GLY A 303 14.71 -8.79 -20.14
N SER A 304 14.99 -10.05 -20.50
CA SER A 304 14.20 -11.18 -19.99
C SER A 304 14.44 -11.42 -18.50
N ILE A 305 13.39 -11.34 -17.69
CA ILE A 305 13.43 -11.63 -16.25
C ILE A 305 13.32 -13.15 -16.02
N PHE A 306 14.28 -13.72 -15.29
CA PHE A 306 14.32 -15.14 -14.92
C PHE A 306 13.93 -15.38 -13.47
N LEU A 307 14.28 -14.47 -12.57
CA LEU A 307 14.02 -14.57 -11.13
C LEU A 307 13.20 -13.37 -10.65
N LYS A 308 12.22 -13.61 -9.76
CA LYS A 308 11.47 -12.55 -9.06
C LYS A 308 11.53 -12.78 -7.56
N ALA A 309 11.59 -11.70 -6.77
CA ALA A 309 11.45 -11.76 -5.32
C ALA A 309 10.14 -12.45 -4.92
N SER A 310 10.23 -13.36 -3.95
CA SER A 310 9.11 -14.04 -3.31
C SER A 310 9.09 -13.66 -1.83
N ASP A 311 7.92 -13.25 -1.35
CA ASP A 311 7.64 -13.07 0.08
C ASP A 311 7.03 -14.35 0.70
N VAL A 312 6.79 -15.39 -0.13
CA VAL A 312 6.38 -16.75 0.26
C VAL A 312 7.61 -17.63 0.45
#